data_AF-A0A0A9E3K7-F1
#
_entry.id   AF-A0A0A9E3K7-F1
#
_cell.length_a   1.000
_cell.length_b   1.000
_cell.length_c   1.000
_cell.angle_alpha   90.00
_cell.angle_beta   90.00
_cell.angle_gamma   90.00
#
_symmetry.space_group_name_H-M   'P 1'
#
loop_
_entity.id
_entity.type
_entity.pdbx_description
1 polymer ?
#
loop_
_entity_poly.entity_id
_entity_poly.type
_entity_poly.pdbx_seq_one_letter_code
_entity_poly.pdbx_strand_id
1 'polypeptide(L)'
;MLAKRSSSTWVQKAIEEMKKYTTALLENSREGDTYQKALECFVALRNACIIEQEPQEFNQFLIKIYERLKKGDVVDFLQLLSSKNISLISKEEAPDSDVTEEMARNFYLKQEAASQ
;
A
#
# COMPACT_ATOMS: atom_id res chain seq x y z
N MET A 1 15.56 -6.82 28.79
CA MET A 1 14.96 -7.05 27.46
C MET A 1 13.48 -6.65 27.45
N LEU A 2 13.16 -5.35 27.41
CA LEU A 2 11.77 -4.85 27.34
C LEU A 2 11.59 -3.74 26.28
N ALA A 3 12.64 -2.98 25.95
CA ALA A 3 12.56 -1.88 24.97
C ALA A 3 12.23 -2.34 23.53
N LYS A 4 12.64 -3.56 23.14
CA LYS A 4 12.46 -4.07 21.77
C LYS A 4 11.03 -4.55 21.45
N ARG A 5 10.23 -4.90 22.47
CA ARG A 5 8.82 -5.30 22.29
C ARG A 5 7.89 -4.09 22.22
N SER A 6 8.20 -3.03 22.96
CA SER A 6 7.42 -1.79 22.92
C SER A 6 7.50 -1.13 21.55
N SER A 7 8.69 -1.05 20.94
CA SER A 7 8.87 -0.41 19.61
C SER A 7 8.01 -1.06 18.54
N SER A 8 8.03 -2.40 18.43
CA SER A 8 7.22 -3.14 17.45
C SER A 8 5.72 -2.89 17.62
N THR A 9 5.20 -2.83 18.87
CA THR A 9 3.77 -2.53 19.08
C THR A 9 3.37 -1.12 18.66
N TRP A 10 4.26 -0.14 18.80
CA TRP A 10 4.00 1.24 18.36
C TRP A 10 4.13 1.40 16.85
N VAL A 11 5.06 0.68 16.22
CA VAL A 11 5.20 0.61 14.76
C VAL A 11 3.95 0.02 14.13
N GLN A 12 3.51 -1.14 14.61
CA GLN A 12 2.28 -1.79 14.14
C GLN A 12 1.05 -0.89 14.30
N LYS A 13 0.95 -0.20 15.45
CA LYS A 13 -0.12 0.77 15.68
C LYS A 13 -0.05 1.96 14.71
N ALA A 14 1.14 2.51 14.46
CA ALA A 14 1.31 3.62 13.52
C ALA A 14 0.97 3.22 12.08
N ILE A 15 1.39 2.02 11.66
CA ILE A 15 1.04 1.43 10.37
C ILE A 15 -0.49 1.30 10.25
N GLU A 16 -1.15 0.71 11.25
CA GLU A 16 -2.60 0.53 11.25
C GLU A 16 -3.36 1.86 11.21
N GLU A 17 -2.95 2.86 11.99
CA GLU A 17 -3.56 4.18 11.96
C GLU A 17 -3.33 4.91 10.62
N MET A 18 -2.15 4.77 10.00
CA MET A 18 -1.90 5.29 8.64
C MET A 18 -2.78 4.60 7.59
N LYS A 19 -2.97 3.28 7.69
CA LYS A 19 -3.88 2.53 6.80
C LYS A 19 -5.31 3.01 6.92
N LYS A 20 -5.81 3.19 8.16
CA LYS A 20 -7.16 3.72 8.42
C LYS A 20 -7.31 5.14 7.87
N TYR A 21 -6.36 6.02 8.13
CA TYR A 21 -6.39 7.40 7.65
C TYR A 21 -6.40 7.45 6.11
N THR A 22 -5.54 6.67 5.46
CA THR A 22 -5.49 6.57 4.00
C THR A 22 -6.79 6.03 3.41
N THR A 23 -7.37 5.00 4.05
CA THR A 23 -8.66 4.43 3.64
C THR A 23 -9.79 5.46 3.78
N ALA A 24 -9.81 6.21 4.89
CA ALA A 24 -10.79 7.26 5.11
C ALA A 24 -10.65 8.39 4.08
N LEU A 25 -9.42 8.76 3.68
CA LEU A 25 -9.21 9.73 2.60
C LEU A 25 -9.80 9.24 1.27
N LEU A 26 -9.65 7.95 0.96
CA LEU A 26 -10.23 7.35 -0.25
C LEU A 26 -11.76 7.25 -0.19
N GLU A 27 -12.34 6.93 0.96
CA GLU A 27 -13.80 6.83 1.13
C GLU A 27 -14.50 8.20 1.14
N ASN A 28 -13.83 9.23 1.67
CA ASN A 28 -14.39 10.58 1.77
C ASN A 28 -14.00 11.49 0.60
N SER A 29 -13.25 10.98 -0.38
CA SER A 29 -12.87 11.75 -1.56
C SER A 29 -14.12 12.14 -2.35
N ARG A 30 -14.30 13.43 -2.61
CA ARG A 30 -15.30 13.93 -3.56
C ARG A 30 -14.56 14.29 -4.84
N GLU A 31 -14.83 13.57 -5.92
CA GLU A 31 -14.22 13.83 -7.23
C GLU A 31 -12.67 13.81 -7.20
N GLY A 32 -12.08 13.02 -6.30
CA GLY A 32 -10.63 12.84 -6.21
C GLY A 32 -9.84 13.95 -5.52
N ASP A 33 -10.50 14.89 -4.83
CA ASP A 33 -9.86 16.00 -4.12
C ASP A 33 -8.80 15.54 -3.08
N THR A 34 -8.99 14.37 -2.49
CA THR A 34 -8.07 13.78 -1.49
C THR A 34 -7.12 12.72 -2.07
N TYR A 35 -7.22 12.36 -3.36
CA TYR A 35 -6.40 11.29 -3.95
C TYR A 35 -4.92 11.58 -3.87
N GLN A 36 -4.50 12.82 -4.12
CA GLN A 36 -3.10 13.21 -4.00
C GLN A 36 -2.57 13.00 -2.57
N LYS A 37 -3.37 13.33 -1.55
CA LYS A 37 -3.00 13.10 -0.14
C LYS A 37 -2.96 11.61 0.18
N ALA A 38 -3.96 10.84 -0.27
CA ALA A 38 -3.98 9.40 -0.08
C ALA A 38 -2.75 8.73 -0.73
N LEU A 39 -2.37 9.20 -1.93
CA LEU A 39 -1.19 8.75 -2.64
C LEU A 39 0.11 9.05 -1.87
N GLU A 40 0.24 10.25 -1.32
CA GLU A 40 1.38 10.61 -0.45
C GLU A 40 1.43 9.72 0.80
N CYS A 41 0.28 9.42 1.41
CA CYS A 41 0.20 8.48 2.52
C CYS A 41 0.66 7.07 2.11
N PHE A 42 0.29 6.61 0.92
CA PHE A 42 0.76 5.32 0.39
C PHE A 42 2.28 5.29 0.22
N VAL A 43 2.88 6.34 -0.36
CA VAL A 43 4.34 6.43 -0.53
C VAL A 43 5.04 6.44 0.83
N ALA A 44 4.55 7.25 1.76
CA ALA A 44 5.10 7.33 3.11
C ALA A 44 5.00 5.99 3.86
N LEU A 45 3.84 5.34 3.79
CA LEU A 45 3.60 4.04 4.41
C LEU A 45 4.49 2.95 3.80
N ARG A 46 4.64 2.91 2.46
CA ARG A 46 5.53 1.98 1.77
C ARG A 46 6.96 2.09 2.28
N ASN A 47 7.49 3.31 2.32
CA ASN A 47 8.85 3.57 2.79
C ASN A 47 9.02 3.21 4.27
N ALA A 48 8.03 3.53 5.11
CA ALA A 48 8.05 3.14 6.51
C ALA A 48 8.07 1.61 6.69
N CYS A 49 7.25 0.87 5.94
CA CYS A 49 7.23 -0.60 5.96
C CYS A 49 8.55 -1.22 5.46
N ILE A 50 9.25 -0.59 4.50
CA ILE A 50 10.58 -1.03 4.07
C ILE A 50 11.61 -0.84 5.21
N ILE A 51 11.61 0.33 5.85
CA ILE A 51 12.55 0.66 6.93
C ILE A 51 12.34 -0.24 8.14
N GLU A 52 11.09 -0.45 8.54
CA GLU A 52 10.72 -1.25 9.71
C GLU A 52 10.69 -2.76 9.43
N GLN A 53 10.97 -3.21 8.20
CA GLN A 53 10.92 -4.61 7.78
C GLN A 53 9.53 -5.25 7.98
N GLU A 54 8.48 -4.50 7.62
CA GLU A 54 7.08 -4.93 7.68
C GLU A 54 6.43 -4.94 6.28
N PRO A 55 7.02 -5.60 5.26
CA PRO A 55 6.55 -5.51 3.88
C PRO A 55 5.17 -6.16 3.68
N GLN A 56 4.84 -7.19 4.47
CA GLN A 56 3.54 -7.87 4.43
C GLN A 56 2.39 -6.91 4.76
N GLU A 57 2.61 -6.02 5.73
CA GLU A 57 1.61 -5.07 6.17
C GLU A 57 1.18 -4.13 5.03
N PHE A 58 2.15 -3.62 4.27
CA PHE A 58 1.89 -2.78 3.11
C PHE A 58 1.31 -3.58 1.94
N ASN A 59 1.91 -4.73 1.62
CA ASN A 59 1.50 -5.55 0.48
C ASN A 59 0.05 -6.01 0.60
N GLN A 60 -0.36 -6.49 1.79
CA GLN A 60 -1.75 -6.86 2.04
C GLN A 60 -2.69 -5.65 1.98
N PHE A 61 -2.25 -4.49 2.45
CA PHE A 61 -3.05 -3.27 2.39
C PHE A 61 -3.28 -2.80 0.95
N LEU A 62 -2.23 -2.78 0.12
CA LEU A 62 -2.33 -2.41 -1.29
C LEU A 62 -3.26 -3.36 -2.06
N ILE A 63 -3.17 -4.67 -1.81
CA ILE A 63 -4.08 -5.67 -2.42
C ILE A 63 -5.54 -5.40 -2.01
N LYS A 64 -5.81 -5.20 -0.72
CA LYS A 64 -7.17 -4.93 -0.21
C LYS A 64 -7.76 -3.66 -0.82
N ILE A 65 -6.94 -2.61 -0.94
CA ILE A 65 -7.36 -1.36 -1.57
C ILE A 65 -7.61 -1.60 -3.06
N TYR A 66 -6.73 -2.30 -3.76
CA TYR A 66 -6.94 -2.66 -5.17
C TYR A 66 -8.26 -3.42 -5.39
N GLU A 67 -8.53 -4.46 -4.59
CA GLU A 67 -9.78 -5.24 -4.67
C GLU A 67 -11.02 -4.40 -4.39
N ARG A 68 -10.92 -3.43 -3.47
CA ARG A 68 -11.99 -2.50 -3.16
C ARG A 68 -12.24 -1.53 -4.33
N LEU A 69 -11.17 -0.98 -4.89
CA LEU A 69 -11.26 -0.02 -6.01
C LEU A 69 -11.74 -0.70 -7.29
N LYS A 70 -11.37 -1.97 -7.53
CA LYS A 70 -11.90 -2.79 -8.65
C LYS A 70 -13.41 -3.00 -8.57
N LYS A 71 -13.99 -2.97 -7.36
CA LYS A 71 -15.44 -3.07 -7.14
C LYS A 71 -16.17 -1.72 -7.23
N GLY A 72 -15.45 -0.61 -7.31
CA GLY A 72 -16.01 0.75 -7.40
C GLY A 72 -15.58 1.49 -8.67
N ASP A 73 -16.02 2.73 -8.81
CA ASP A 73 -15.74 3.61 -9.96
C ASP A 73 -14.47 4.44 -9.76
N VAL A 74 -13.44 3.85 -9.12
CA VAL A 74 -12.28 4.59 -8.60
C VAL A 74 -11.04 4.35 -9.48
N VAL A 75 -11.27 4.27 -10.79
CA VAL A 75 -10.24 3.98 -11.81
C VAL A 75 -9.12 5.02 -11.78
N ASP A 76 -9.48 6.28 -11.51
CA ASP A 76 -8.53 7.40 -11.44
C ASP A 76 -7.45 7.19 -10.38
N PHE A 77 -7.80 6.63 -9.22
CA PHE A 77 -6.82 6.41 -8.15
C PHE A 77 -5.86 5.26 -8.48
N LEU A 78 -6.36 4.19 -9.11
CA LEU A 78 -5.50 3.09 -9.58
C LEU A 78 -4.52 3.55 -10.65
N GLN A 79 -4.96 4.41 -11.59
CA GLN A 79 -4.09 5.03 -12.57
C GLN A 79 -3.02 5.92 -11.91
N LEU A 80 -3.37 6.67 -10.86
CA LEU A 80 -2.41 7.46 -10.09
C LEU A 80 -1.35 6.59 -9.40
N LEU A 81 -1.74 5.48 -8.78
CA LEU A 81 -0.82 4.54 -8.15
C LEU A 81 0.16 3.93 -9.17
N SER A 82 -0.36 3.50 -10.33
CA SER A 82 0.45 2.95 -11.42
C SER A 82 1.40 4.00 -12.01
N SER A 83 0.93 5.23 -12.22
CA SER A 83 1.73 6.35 -12.74
C SER A 83 2.91 6.73 -11.83
N LYS A 84 2.75 6.54 -10.50
CA LYS A 84 3.82 6.74 -9.52
C LYS A 84 4.68 5.50 -9.26
N ASN A 85 4.45 4.40 -10.00
CA ASN A 85 5.13 3.12 -9.81
C ASN A 85 5.03 2.60 -8.36
N ILE A 86 3.93 2.88 -7.67
CA ILE A 86 3.73 2.38 -6.30
C ILE A 86 3.26 0.94 -6.42
N SER A 87 4.16 -0.02 -6.33
CA SER A 87 3.83 -1.45 -6.35
C SER A 87 4.12 -2.11 -5.00
N LEU A 88 3.87 -3.41 -4.93
CA LEU A 88 4.25 -4.26 -3.79
C LEU A 88 5.75 -4.08 -3.47
N ILE A 89 6.09 -4.18 -2.19
CA ILE A 89 7.47 -4.18 -1.71
C ILE A 89 8.07 -5.55 -2.02
N SER A 90 9.15 -5.58 -2.79
CA SER A 90 9.83 -6.84 -3.13
C SER A 90 10.88 -7.24 -2.09
N LYS A 91 11.36 -8.48 -2.19
CA LYS A 91 12.44 -9.03 -1.36
C LYS A 91 13.77 -8.28 -1.50
N GLU A 92 13.98 -7.62 -2.64
CA GLU A 92 15.15 -6.77 -2.89
C GLU A 92 15.10 -5.47 -2.08
N GLU A 93 13.89 -4.99 -1.76
CA GLU A 93 13.68 -3.77 -0.96
C GLU A 93 13.59 -4.09 0.54
N ALA A 94 12.89 -5.18 0.89
CA ALA A 94 12.76 -5.67 2.25
C ALA A 94 12.99 -7.18 2.26
N PRO A 95 14.11 -7.68 2.84
CA PRO A 95 14.43 -9.10 2.90
C PRO A 95 13.32 -9.99 3.47
N ASP A 96 12.48 -9.45 4.36
CA ASP A 96 11.36 -10.16 4.97
C ASP A 96 10.15 -10.29 4.02
N SER A 97 10.21 -9.78 2.79
CA SER A 97 9.12 -9.87 1.81
C SER A 97 9.14 -11.20 1.05
N ASP A 98 7.97 -11.82 0.90
CA ASP A 98 7.77 -13.01 0.04
C ASP A 98 7.58 -12.65 -1.45
N VAL A 99 7.51 -11.36 -1.79
CA VAL A 99 7.24 -10.88 -3.15
C VAL A 99 8.54 -10.72 -3.92
N THR A 100 8.64 -11.31 -5.10
CA THR A 100 9.80 -11.07 -5.99
C THR A 100 9.65 -9.74 -6.73
N GLU A 101 10.76 -9.14 -7.18
CA GLU A 101 10.72 -7.94 -8.03
C GLU A 101 9.81 -8.14 -9.25
N GLU A 102 9.83 -9.33 -9.86
CA GLU A 102 8.93 -9.68 -10.97
C GLU A 102 7.46 -9.63 -10.56
N MET A 103 7.09 -10.15 -9.38
CA MET A 103 5.71 -10.08 -8.87
C MET A 103 5.29 -8.64 -8.57
N ALA A 104 6.19 -7.81 -8.03
CA ALA A 104 5.92 -6.40 -7.78
C ALA A 104 5.68 -5.63 -9.09
N ARG A 105 6.51 -5.85 -10.12
CA ARG A 105 6.35 -5.24 -11.45
C ARG A 105 5.09 -5.71 -12.15
N ASN A 106 4.79 -7.00 -12.07
CA ASN A 106 3.62 -7.61 -12.70
C ASN A 106 2.31 -7.37 -11.93
N PHE A 107 2.35 -6.69 -10.78
CA PHE A 107 1.16 -6.47 -9.95
C PHE A 107 0.03 -5.78 -10.73
N TYR A 108 0.34 -4.70 -11.45
CA TYR A 108 -0.64 -4.00 -12.27
C TYR A 108 -1.01 -4.77 -13.54
N LEU A 109 -0.02 -5.38 -14.22
CA LEU A 109 -0.23 -6.13 -15.47
C LEU A 109 -1.14 -7.37 -15.29
N LYS A 110 -0.96 -8.12 -14.20
CA LYS A 110 -1.82 -9.29 -13.90
C LYS A 110 -3.26 -8.87 -13.55
N GLN A 111 -3.45 -7.68 -12.99
CA GLN A 111 -4.78 -7.24 -12.59
C GLN A 111 -5.59 -6.69 -13.77
N GLU A 112 -4.94 -6.10 -14.77
CA GLU A 112 -5.57 -5.79 -16.06
C GLU A 112 -6.00 -7.06 -16.80
N ALA A 113 -5.16 -8.10 -16.82
CA ALA A 113 -5.49 -9.39 -17.45
C ALA A 113 -6.62 -10.15 -16.73
N ALA A 114 -6.80 -9.97 -15.43
CA ALA A 114 -7.90 -10.57 -14.65
C ALA A 114 -9.22 -9.75 -14.73
N SER A 115 -9.27 -8.74 -15.59
CA SER A 115 -10.46 -7.90 -15.82
C SER A 115 -10.98 -8.01 -17.27
N GLN A 116 -10.38 -8.89 -18.09
CA GLN A 116 -10.89 -9.30 -19.41
C GLN A 116 -11.54 -10.68 -19.31
#